data_AF-A0A364N247-F1
#
_entry.id   AF-A0A364N247-F1
#
_cell.length_a   1.000
_cell.length_b   1.000
_cell.length_c   1.000
_cell.angle_alpha   90.00
_cell.angle_beta   90.00
_cell.angle_gamma   90.00
#
_symmetry.space_group_name_H-M   'P 1'
#
loop_
_entity.id
_entity.type
_entity.pdbx_description
1 polymer ?
#
loop_
_entity_poly.entity_id
_entity_poly.type
_entity_poly.pdbx_seq_one_letter_code
_entity_poly.pdbx_strand_id
1 'polypeptide(L)'
;MGKEAGEAFEKAASVQRQNLNEPDDEANTLTDAFKAYRKDDPEAAARCLDKAIAHYCSKGNFRRAATHKQNLGELYEVELGDNTRAAAAYEEAAGWYESALANKLWLKTADLVALEGKDYYKAIELYEKVAKTSIANNLMRWSVKEYLLKAGICQLCTGDQVGVNTALDRYRELDPSFQQQREHALLVDLAAAVQDGDQEMFADKLFQFDQLSKLDKWKTTLLLRVKNTIEEGGEDFS
;
A
#
# COMPACT_ATOMS: atom_id res chain seq x y z
N MET A 1 3.05 5.97 -31.39
CA MET A 1 1.86 6.74 -31.81
C MET A 1 1.23 7.49 -30.64
N GLY A 2 1.24 6.93 -29.43
CA GLY A 2 0.75 7.61 -28.22
C GLY A 2 1.59 8.83 -27.85
N LYS A 3 2.92 8.79 -28.06
CA LYS A 3 3.79 9.96 -27.82
C LYS A 3 3.42 11.19 -28.65
N GLU A 4 3.28 11.05 -29.97
CA GLU A 4 2.90 12.15 -30.87
C GLU A 4 1.50 12.69 -30.55
N ALA A 5 0.56 11.80 -30.21
CA ALA A 5 -0.77 12.18 -29.76
C ALA A 5 -0.72 12.97 -28.44
N GLY A 6 0.08 12.53 -27.47
CA GLY A 6 0.30 13.25 -26.22
C GLY A 6 0.90 14.64 -26.44
N GLU A 7 1.87 14.76 -27.36
CA GLU A 7 2.50 16.05 -27.68
C GLU A 7 1.50 17.01 -28.33
N ALA A 8 0.60 16.49 -29.17
CA ALA A 8 -0.49 17.28 -29.74
C ALA A 8 -1.46 17.77 -28.65
N PHE A 9 -1.80 16.93 -27.67
CA PHE A 9 -2.63 17.34 -26.53
C PHE A 9 -1.92 18.34 -25.61
N GLU A 10 -0.63 18.21 -25.32
CA GLU A 10 0.11 19.23 -24.56
C GLU A 10 0.15 20.58 -25.28
N LYS A 11 0.32 20.58 -26.61
CA LYS A 11 0.22 21.81 -27.41
C LYS A 11 -1.19 22.41 -27.34
N ALA A 12 -2.24 21.60 -27.47
CA ALA A 12 -3.61 22.07 -27.32
C ALA A 12 -3.89 22.66 -25.93
N ALA A 13 -3.44 21.98 -24.87
CA ALA A 13 -3.53 22.46 -23.49
C ALA A 13 -2.82 23.81 -23.29
N SER A 14 -1.63 23.98 -23.89
CA SER A 14 -0.90 25.25 -23.82
C SER A 14 -1.66 26.41 -24.47
N VAL A 15 -2.35 26.16 -25.59
CA VAL A 15 -3.18 27.14 -26.29
C VAL A 15 -4.41 27.50 -25.46
N GLN A 16 -5.09 26.51 -24.87
CA GLN A 16 -6.25 26.73 -23.99
C GLN A 16 -5.88 27.62 -22.79
N ARG A 17 -4.71 27.40 -22.20
CA ARG A 17 -4.20 28.25 -21.11
C ARG A 17 -3.85 29.66 -21.57
N GLN A 18 -2.98 29.77 -22.58
CA GLN A 18 -2.32 31.04 -22.91
C GLN A 18 -3.16 31.95 -23.78
N ASN A 19 -3.93 31.38 -24.71
CA ASN A 19 -4.64 32.13 -25.74
C ASN A 19 -6.14 32.23 -25.46
N LEU A 20 -6.73 31.23 -24.80
CA LEU A 20 -8.18 31.15 -24.56
C LEU A 20 -8.57 31.45 -23.10
N ASN A 21 -7.61 31.37 -22.16
CA ASN A 21 -7.86 31.51 -20.72
C ASN A 21 -8.92 30.50 -20.20
N GLU A 22 -8.84 29.26 -20.68
CA GLU A 22 -9.75 28.15 -20.36
C GLU A 22 -9.01 27.05 -19.55
N PRO A 23 -8.72 27.28 -18.25
CA PRO A 23 -7.91 26.37 -17.44
C PRO A 23 -8.63 25.04 -17.14
N ASP A 24 -9.97 25.00 -17.19
CA ASP A 24 -10.73 23.75 -17.07
C ASP A 24 -10.54 22.84 -18.28
N ASP A 25 -10.52 23.40 -19.48
CA ASP A 25 -10.32 22.65 -20.72
C ASP A 25 -8.86 22.24 -20.88
N GLU A 26 -7.92 23.07 -20.42
CA GLU A 26 -6.52 22.67 -20.25
C GLU A 26 -6.42 21.40 -19.39
N ALA A 27 -7.02 21.40 -18.20
CA ALA A 27 -6.96 20.26 -17.30
C ALA A 27 -7.60 18.99 -17.89
N ASN A 28 -8.73 19.11 -18.59
CA ASN A 28 -9.33 17.99 -19.31
C ASN A 28 -8.38 17.46 -20.40
N THR A 29 -7.81 18.35 -21.20
CA THR A 29 -6.91 18.01 -22.31
C THR A 29 -5.62 17.34 -21.80
N LEU A 30 -5.09 17.80 -20.67
CA LEU A 30 -3.95 17.16 -19.99
C LEU A 30 -4.27 15.75 -19.48
N THR A 31 -5.52 15.47 -19.07
CA THR A 31 -5.92 14.10 -18.72
C THR A 31 -5.99 13.18 -19.95
N ASP A 32 -6.27 13.72 -21.14
CA ASP A 32 -6.22 12.96 -22.39
C ASP A 32 -4.77 12.76 -22.87
N ALA A 33 -3.90 13.76 -22.68
CA ALA A 33 -2.45 13.61 -22.87
C ALA A 33 -1.89 12.48 -21.99
N PHE A 34 -2.28 12.41 -20.72
CA PHE A 34 -1.90 11.31 -19.82
C PHE A 34 -2.27 9.94 -20.40
N LYS A 35 -3.49 9.76 -20.92
CA LYS A 35 -3.91 8.48 -21.51
C LYS A 35 -3.08 8.12 -22.74
N ALA A 36 -2.74 9.11 -23.56
CA ALA A 36 -1.92 8.92 -24.76
C ALA A 36 -0.46 8.57 -24.41
N TYR A 37 0.11 9.22 -23.41
CA TYR A 37 1.49 8.99 -22.96
C TYR A 37 1.67 7.74 -22.11
N ARG A 38 0.63 7.24 -21.43
CA ARG A 38 0.72 6.22 -20.37
C ARG A 38 1.68 5.06 -20.63
N LYS A 39 1.71 4.52 -21.86
CA LYS A 39 2.60 3.40 -22.24
C LYS A 39 3.87 3.81 -22.99
N ASP A 40 3.81 4.91 -23.74
CA ASP A 40 4.89 5.32 -24.65
C ASP A 40 5.91 6.23 -23.93
N ASP A 41 5.46 7.04 -22.97
CA ASP A 41 6.28 7.96 -22.18
C ASP A 41 5.63 8.19 -20.79
N PRO A 42 5.79 7.24 -19.84
CA PRO A 42 5.15 7.32 -18.53
C PRO A 42 5.55 8.57 -17.72
N GLU A 43 6.79 9.05 -17.82
CA GLU A 43 7.22 10.27 -17.11
C GLU A 43 6.52 11.53 -17.68
N ALA A 44 6.32 11.60 -19.00
CA ALA A 44 5.49 12.66 -19.60
C ALA A 44 4.02 12.55 -19.17
N ALA A 45 3.49 11.32 -19.07
CA ALA A 45 2.14 11.07 -18.58
C ALA A 45 1.95 11.59 -17.13
N ALA A 46 2.91 11.28 -16.25
CA ALA A 46 2.91 11.72 -14.87
C ALA A 46 2.87 13.25 -14.77
N ARG A 47 3.77 13.94 -15.48
CA ARG A 47 3.82 15.41 -15.55
C ARG A 47 2.50 16.04 -15.99
N CYS A 48 1.86 15.49 -17.02
CA CYS A 48 0.58 16.00 -17.52
C CYS A 48 -0.52 15.86 -16.46
N LEU A 49 -0.57 14.70 -15.81
CA LEU A 49 -1.60 14.39 -14.82
C LEU A 49 -1.42 15.20 -13.54
N ASP A 50 -0.18 15.44 -13.08
CA ASP A 50 0.11 16.28 -11.91
C ASP A 50 -0.39 17.72 -12.09
N LYS A 51 -0.19 18.30 -13.29
CA LYS A 51 -0.74 19.62 -13.62
C LYS A 51 -2.26 19.65 -13.55
N ALA A 52 -2.92 18.62 -14.08
CA ALA A 52 -4.38 18.50 -14.03
C ALA A 52 -4.88 18.34 -12.58
N ILE A 53 -4.19 17.55 -11.75
CA ILE A 53 -4.51 17.37 -10.32
C ILE A 53 -4.42 18.71 -9.58
N ALA A 54 -3.33 19.46 -9.77
CA ALA A 54 -3.14 20.76 -9.13
C ALA A 54 -4.29 21.73 -9.48
N HIS A 55 -4.76 21.71 -10.73
CA HIS A 55 -5.94 22.48 -11.14
C HIS A 55 -7.20 22.04 -10.39
N TYR A 56 -7.52 20.74 -10.37
CA TYR A 56 -8.71 20.25 -9.67
C TYR A 56 -8.68 20.54 -8.16
N CYS A 57 -7.50 20.46 -7.53
CA CYS A 57 -7.31 20.85 -6.13
C CYS A 57 -7.58 22.34 -5.92
N SER A 58 -7.08 23.21 -6.81
CA SER A 58 -7.30 24.67 -6.71
C SER A 58 -8.77 25.07 -6.80
N LYS A 59 -9.60 24.26 -7.49
CA LYS A 59 -11.05 24.46 -7.59
C LYS A 59 -11.85 23.77 -6.47
N GLY A 60 -11.18 23.10 -5.53
CA GLY A 60 -11.83 22.33 -4.45
C GLY A 60 -12.49 21.03 -4.91
N ASN A 61 -12.19 20.54 -6.12
CA ASN A 61 -12.73 19.28 -6.64
C ASN A 61 -11.86 18.09 -6.19
N PHE A 62 -11.81 17.86 -4.87
CA PHE A 62 -10.96 16.84 -4.27
C PHE A 62 -11.29 15.42 -4.71
N ARG A 63 -12.57 15.11 -4.97
CA ARG A 63 -12.97 13.79 -5.46
C ARG A 63 -12.36 13.46 -6.83
N ARG A 64 -12.37 14.44 -7.75
CA ARG A 64 -11.77 14.26 -9.08
C ARG A 64 -10.24 14.25 -9.00
N ALA A 65 -9.66 15.11 -8.17
CA ALA A 65 -8.24 15.11 -7.89
C ALA A 65 -7.76 13.75 -7.35
N ALA A 66 -8.51 13.15 -6.40
CA ALA A 66 -8.20 11.85 -5.82
C ALA A 66 -8.21 10.72 -6.85
N THR A 67 -9.19 10.71 -7.76
CA THR A 67 -9.23 9.72 -8.85
C THR A 67 -8.00 9.84 -9.75
N HIS A 68 -7.61 11.07 -10.11
CA HIS A 68 -6.43 11.28 -10.94
C HIS A 68 -5.15 10.95 -10.18
N LYS A 69 -5.06 11.26 -8.88
CA LYS A 69 -3.91 10.91 -8.04
C LYS A 69 -3.78 9.39 -7.85
N GLN A 70 -4.88 8.66 -7.75
CA GLN A 70 -4.87 7.19 -7.77
C GLN A 70 -4.33 6.65 -9.11
N ASN A 71 -4.77 7.22 -10.25
CA ASN A 71 -4.25 6.81 -11.57
C ASN A 71 -2.75 7.12 -11.70
N LEU A 72 -2.28 8.21 -11.08
CA LEU A 72 -0.86 8.55 -11.01
C LEU A 72 -0.07 7.52 -10.18
N GLY A 73 -0.62 7.09 -9.03
CA GLY A 73 -0.04 6.01 -8.24
C GLY A 73 0.06 4.69 -9.02
N GLU A 74 -0.97 4.35 -9.80
CA GLU A 74 -0.97 3.15 -10.65
C GLU A 74 0.06 3.25 -11.78
N LEU A 75 0.24 4.43 -12.37
CA LEU A 75 1.30 4.67 -13.35
C LEU A 75 2.69 4.45 -12.73
N TYR A 76 2.93 5.00 -11.54
CA TYR A 76 4.20 4.82 -10.84
C TYR A 76 4.47 3.35 -10.49
N GLU A 77 3.46 2.63 -10.01
CA GLU A 77 3.61 1.22 -9.63
C GLU A 77 3.79 0.30 -10.84
N VAL A 78 2.95 0.44 -11.87
CA VAL A 78 2.85 -0.55 -12.95
C VAL A 78 3.81 -0.25 -14.10
N GLU A 79 3.88 1.01 -14.54
CA GLU A 79 4.64 1.38 -15.74
C GLU A 79 6.08 1.78 -15.39
N LEU A 80 6.28 2.44 -14.25
CA LEU A 80 7.60 2.93 -13.81
C LEU A 80 8.27 2.03 -12.78
N GLY A 81 7.53 1.13 -12.12
CA GLY A 81 8.06 0.27 -11.05
C GLY A 81 8.56 1.05 -9.82
N ASP A 82 8.14 2.31 -9.66
CA ASP A 82 8.57 3.20 -8.58
C ASP A 82 7.57 3.13 -7.43
N ASN A 83 7.80 2.15 -6.55
CA ASN A 83 6.93 1.88 -5.41
C ASN A 83 6.88 3.04 -4.41
N THR A 84 7.97 3.81 -4.27
CA THR A 84 8.03 4.93 -3.33
C THR A 84 7.16 6.09 -3.80
N ARG A 85 7.26 6.47 -5.09
CA ARG A 85 6.36 7.49 -5.68
C ARG A 85 4.92 7.00 -5.72
N ALA A 86 4.69 5.72 -6.00
CA ALA A 86 3.36 5.13 -5.98
C ALA A 86 2.71 5.19 -4.58
N ALA A 87 3.45 4.82 -3.53
CA ALA A 87 2.97 4.89 -2.15
C ALA A 87 2.58 6.31 -1.74
N ALA A 88 3.42 7.30 -2.04
CA ALA A 88 3.13 8.71 -1.75
C ALA A 88 1.87 9.21 -2.50
N ALA A 89 1.71 8.82 -3.77
CA ALA A 89 0.53 9.18 -4.55
C ALA A 89 -0.76 8.54 -4.00
N TYR A 90 -0.72 7.27 -3.62
CA TYR A 90 -1.87 6.59 -3.02
C TYR A 90 -2.23 7.15 -1.64
N GLU A 91 -1.24 7.52 -0.82
CA GLU A 91 -1.44 8.16 0.48
C GLU A 91 -2.15 9.51 0.35
N GLU A 92 -1.69 10.37 -0.55
CA GLU A 92 -2.31 11.67 -0.80
C GLU A 92 -3.74 11.52 -1.34
N ALA A 93 -3.94 10.57 -2.27
CA ALA A 93 -5.27 10.24 -2.79
C ALA A 93 -6.20 9.71 -1.69
N ALA A 94 -5.69 8.89 -0.76
CA ALA A 94 -6.46 8.36 0.36
C ALA A 94 -6.89 9.46 1.33
N GLY A 95 -6.08 10.51 1.50
CA GLY A 95 -6.41 11.69 2.30
C GLY A 95 -7.54 12.54 1.73
N TRP A 96 -7.80 12.47 0.43
CA TRP A 96 -8.90 13.18 -0.24
C TRP A 96 -10.17 12.33 -0.39
N TYR A 97 -10.07 11.00 -0.28
CA TYR A 97 -11.22 10.11 -0.27
C TYR A 97 -11.81 9.93 1.14
N GLU A 98 -13.08 9.53 1.18
CA GLU A 98 -13.78 9.19 2.42
C GLU A 98 -14.07 7.68 2.51
N SER A 99 -14.17 7.18 3.74
CA SER A 99 -14.70 5.85 4.06
C SER A 99 -14.00 4.70 3.29
N ALA A 100 -14.76 3.84 2.61
CA ALA A 100 -14.28 2.61 1.99
C ALA A 100 -13.24 2.83 0.88
N LEU A 101 -13.35 3.91 0.11
CA LEU A 101 -12.40 4.22 -0.98
C LEU A 101 -11.03 4.60 -0.41
N ALA A 102 -11.02 5.39 0.67
CA ALA A 102 -9.80 5.71 1.39
C ALA A 102 -9.14 4.45 1.94
N ASN A 103 -9.91 3.55 2.56
CA ASN A 103 -9.39 2.29 3.13
C ASN A 103 -8.65 1.44 2.08
N LYS A 104 -9.18 1.34 0.86
CA LYS A 104 -8.49 0.61 -0.23
C LYS A 104 -7.12 1.20 -0.54
N LEU A 105 -7.00 2.52 -0.58
CA LEU A 105 -5.75 3.21 -0.88
C LEU A 105 -4.77 3.20 0.30
N TRP A 106 -5.28 3.28 1.53
CA TRP A 106 -4.46 3.10 2.74
C TRP A 106 -3.81 1.72 2.78
N LEU A 107 -4.58 0.66 2.49
CA LEU A 107 -4.03 -0.70 2.40
C LEU A 107 -2.98 -0.83 1.29
N LYS A 108 -3.23 -0.22 0.14
CA LYS A 108 -2.28 -0.23 -0.98
C LYS A 108 -0.97 0.49 -0.63
N THR A 109 -1.08 1.63 0.04
CA THR A 109 0.07 2.38 0.57
C THR A 109 0.84 1.52 1.58
N ALA A 110 0.16 0.89 2.52
CA ALA A 110 0.76 0.02 3.52
C ALA A 110 1.49 -1.17 2.86
N ASP A 111 0.89 -1.80 1.85
CA ASP A 111 1.48 -2.91 1.12
C ASP A 111 2.81 -2.49 0.46
N LEU A 112 2.84 -1.33 -0.21
CA LEU A 112 4.03 -0.80 -0.88
C LEU A 112 5.13 -0.39 0.11
N VAL A 113 4.76 0.30 1.19
CA VAL A 113 5.70 0.74 2.24
C VAL A 113 6.35 -0.47 2.92
N ALA A 114 5.57 -1.49 3.25
CA ALA A 114 6.10 -2.73 3.82
C ALA A 114 7.04 -3.45 2.84
N LEU A 115 6.68 -3.52 1.55
CA LEU A 115 7.54 -4.11 0.52
C LEU A 115 8.84 -3.31 0.32
N GLU A 116 8.83 -1.99 0.45
CA GLU A 116 10.05 -1.20 0.42
C GLU A 116 10.97 -1.51 1.61
N GLY A 117 10.38 -1.81 2.78
CA GLY A 117 11.10 -2.33 3.94
C GLY A 117 11.90 -1.29 4.74
N LYS A 118 11.80 -0.01 4.39
CA LYS A 118 12.47 1.09 5.12
C LYS A 118 11.73 1.55 6.37
N ASP A 119 10.39 1.43 6.38
CA ASP A 119 9.54 1.96 7.45
C ASP A 119 8.34 1.04 7.71
N TYR A 120 8.59 -0.07 8.41
CA TYR A 120 7.53 -1.00 8.80
C TYR A 120 6.52 -0.36 9.77
N TYR A 121 6.94 0.58 10.61
CA TYR A 121 6.06 1.27 11.56
C TYR A 121 4.94 2.02 10.85
N LYS A 122 5.26 2.74 9.77
CA LYS A 122 4.24 3.40 8.95
C LYS A 122 3.25 2.40 8.34
N ALA A 123 3.72 1.26 7.84
CA ALA A 123 2.82 0.22 7.29
C ALA A 123 1.89 -0.34 8.38
N ILE A 124 2.40 -0.62 9.57
CA ILE A 124 1.64 -1.08 10.74
C ILE A 124 0.52 -0.08 11.08
N GLU A 125 0.85 1.21 11.22
CA GLU A 125 -0.12 2.25 11.56
C GLU A 125 -1.26 2.31 10.54
N LEU A 126 -0.94 2.19 9.25
CA LEU A 126 -1.93 2.21 8.17
C LEU A 126 -2.85 0.98 8.23
N TYR A 127 -2.31 -0.23 8.42
CA TYR A 127 -3.14 -1.43 8.55
C TYR A 127 -4.04 -1.35 9.78
N GLU A 128 -3.53 -0.91 10.92
CA GLU A 128 -4.32 -0.76 12.14
C GLU A 128 -5.41 0.29 12.02
N LYS A 129 -5.12 1.42 11.36
CA LYS A 129 -6.11 2.45 11.04
C LYS A 129 -7.25 1.87 10.22
N VAL A 130 -6.95 1.08 9.18
CA VAL A 130 -7.96 0.43 8.35
C VAL A 130 -8.71 -0.66 9.12
N ALA A 131 -8.02 -1.45 9.96
CA ALA A 131 -8.64 -2.45 10.82
C ALA A 131 -9.66 -1.83 11.78
N LYS A 132 -9.30 -0.74 12.47
CA LYS A 132 -10.17 0.00 13.40
C LYS A 132 -11.41 0.57 12.71
N THR A 133 -11.26 1.11 11.51
CA THR A 133 -12.43 1.64 10.75
C THR A 133 -13.30 0.51 10.19
N SER A 134 -12.69 -0.62 9.83
CA SER A 134 -13.39 -1.76 9.22
C SER A 134 -14.13 -2.63 10.23
N ILE A 135 -13.72 -2.64 11.50
CA ILE A 135 -14.36 -3.48 12.53
C ILE A 135 -15.81 -3.04 12.84
N ALA A 136 -16.08 -1.74 12.73
CA ALA A 136 -17.43 -1.19 12.90
C ALA A 136 -18.36 -1.51 11.73
N ASN A 137 -17.82 -2.01 10.61
CA ASN A 137 -18.56 -2.32 9.40
C ASN A 137 -18.70 -3.84 9.24
N ASN A 138 -19.92 -4.36 9.44
CA ASN A 138 -20.23 -5.80 9.36
C ASN A 138 -19.84 -6.45 8.02
N LEU A 139 -19.78 -5.71 6.92
CA LEU A 139 -19.35 -6.24 5.61
C LEU A 139 -17.83 -6.41 5.53
N MET A 140 -17.07 -5.53 6.19
CA MET A 140 -15.60 -5.52 6.13
C MET A 140 -14.95 -6.27 7.30
N ARG A 141 -15.74 -6.62 8.33
CA ARG A 141 -15.25 -7.33 9.52
C ARG A 141 -14.46 -8.60 9.18
N TRP A 142 -14.88 -9.35 8.15
CA TRP A 142 -14.18 -10.56 7.72
C TRP A 142 -12.76 -10.31 7.20
N SER A 143 -12.48 -9.11 6.70
CA SER A 143 -11.17 -8.69 6.21
C SER A 143 -10.26 -8.13 7.31
N VAL A 144 -10.79 -7.86 8.51
CA VAL A 144 -10.00 -7.30 9.63
C VAL A 144 -8.86 -8.26 10.01
N LYS A 145 -9.12 -9.57 10.08
CA LYS A 145 -8.09 -10.58 10.37
C LYS A 145 -6.91 -10.55 9.40
N GLU A 146 -7.17 -10.24 8.13
CA GLU A 146 -6.14 -10.12 7.09
C GLU A 146 -5.30 -8.85 7.33
N TYR A 147 -5.94 -7.73 7.69
CA TYR A 147 -5.21 -6.49 8.00
C TYR A 147 -4.35 -6.65 9.27
N LEU A 148 -4.87 -7.33 10.29
CA LEU A 148 -4.12 -7.63 11.51
C LEU A 148 -2.98 -8.62 11.27
N LEU A 149 -3.18 -9.61 10.40
CA LEU A 149 -2.10 -10.49 9.96
C LEU A 149 -0.97 -9.71 9.29
N LYS A 150 -1.31 -8.85 8.32
CA LYS A 150 -0.31 -8.01 7.62
C LYS A 150 0.41 -7.06 8.58
N ALA A 151 -0.31 -6.42 9.49
CA ALA A 151 0.29 -5.58 10.53
C ALA A 151 1.23 -6.39 11.45
N GLY A 152 0.82 -7.59 11.86
CA GLY A 152 1.66 -8.50 12.66
C GLY A 152 2.90 -8.98 11.94
N ILE A 153 2.82 -9.28 10.64
CA ILE A 153 4.01 -9.62 9.83
C ILE A 153 4.97 -8.43 9.77
N CYS A 154 4.46 -7.21 9.60
CA CYS A 154 5.31 -6.02 9.64
C CYS A 154 5.95 -5.80 11.01
N GLN A 155 5.25 -6.12 12.11
CA GLN A 155 5.83 -6.09 13.46
C GLN A 155 6.97 -7.11 13.60
N LEU A 156 6.81 -8.32 13.08
CA LEU A 156 7.90 -9.30 13.07
C LEU A 156 9.11 -8.79 12.27
N CYS A 157 8.89 -8.05 11.17
CA CYS A 157 9.96 -7.45 10.39
C CYS A 157 10.73 -6.32 11.11
N THR A 158 10.20 -5.73 12.20
CA THR A 158 10.95 -4.71 12.96
C THR A 158 12.03 -5.32 13.85
N GLY A 159 11.94 -6.61 14.17
CA GLY A 159 12.81 -7.29 15.14
C GLY A 159 12.53 -6.90 16.60
N ASP A 160 11.53 -6.06 16.89
CA ASP A 160 11.17 -5.66 18.25
C ASP A 160 10.20 -6.66 18.88
N GLN A 161 10.72 -7.60 19.66
CA GLN A 161 9.93 -8.63 20.34
C GLN A 161 8.94 -8.06 21.37
N VAL A 162 9.28 -6.96 22.03
CA VAL A 162 8.36 -6.31 22.99
C VAL A 162 7.22 -5.66 22.21
N GLY A 163 7.54 -5.02 21.08
CA GLY A 163 6.58 -4.46 20.14
C GLY A 163 5.62 -5.51 19.58
N VAL A 164 6.11 -6.68 19.17
CA VAL A 164 5.29 -7.79 18.64
C VAL A 164 4.27 -8.26 19.68
N ASN A 165 4.71 -8.54 20.91
CA ASN A 165 3.82 -9.03 21.97
C ASN A 165 2.76 -7.98 22.34
N THR A 166 3.19 -6.72 22.48
CA THR A 166 2.27 -5.61 22.76
C THR A 166 1.25 -5.42 21.64
N ALA A 167 1.68 -5.56 20.37
CA ALA A 167 0.78 -5.47 19.23
C ALA A 167 -0.23 -6.63 19.20
N LEU A 168 0.19 -7.86 19.51
CA LEU A 168 -0.70 -9.01 19.60
C LEU A 168 -1.78 -8.82 20.67
N ASP A 169 -1.43 -8.29 21.84
CA ASP A 169 -2.41 -7.96 22.88
C ASP A 169 -3.40 -6.89 22.40
N ARG A 170 -2.91 -5.83 21.77
CA ARG A 170 -3.76 -4.79 21.16
C ARG A 170 -4.69 -5.36 20.09
N TYR A 171 -4.24 -6.31 19.27
CA TYR A 171 -5.09 -6.94 18.25
C TYR A 171 -6.19 -7.80 18.86
N ARG A 172 -5.90 -8.50 19.95
CA ARG A 172 -6.88 -9.29 20.71
C ARG A 172 -7.93 -8.40 21.37
N GLU A 173 -7.52 -7.23 21.88
CA GLU A 173 -8.44 -6.24 22.44
C GLU A 173 -9.31 -5.59 21.35
N LEU A 174 -8.70 -5.29 20.20
CA LEU A 174 -9.41 -4.68 19.07
C LEU A 174 -10.50 -5.61 18.53
N ASP A 175 -10.17 -6.88 18.26
CA ASP A 175 -11.13 -7.89 17.84
C ASP A 175 -10.98 -9.17 18.69
N PRO A 176 -11.82 -9.36 19.72
CA PRO A 176 -11.78 -10.57 20.56
C PRO A 176 -11.95 -11.87 19.75
N SER A 177 -12.62 -11.81 18.59
CA SER A 177 -12.79 -12.99 17.73
C SER A 177 -11.50 -13.39 17.00
N PHE A 178 -10.51 -12.49 16.91
CA PHE A 178 -9.23 -12.72 16.27
C PHE A 178 -8.44 -13.85 16.94
N GLN A 179 -8.58 -14.02 18.26
CA GLN A 179 -7.93 -15.09 19.03
C GLN A 179 -8.25 -16.51 18.51
N GLN A 180 -9.42 -16.69 17.89
CA GLN A 180 -9.86 -17.98 17.36
C GLN A 180 -9.50 -18.15 15.87
N GLN A 181 -8.93 -17.12 15.25
CA GLN A 181 -8.56 -17.14 13.83
C GLN A 181 -7.18 -17.75 13.64
N ARG A 182 -6.97 -18.37 12.48
CA ARG A 182 -5.69 -19.01 12.13
C ARG A 182 -4.57 -17.99 11.98
N GLU A 183 -4.93 -16.78 11.53
CA GLU A 183 -4.04 -15.65 11.36
C GLU A 183 -3.40 -15.23 12.70
N HIS A 184 -4.17 -15.25 13.78
CA HIS A 184 -3.65 -14.97 15.12
C HIS A 184 -2.73 -16.08 15.60
N ALA A 185 -3.16 -17.34 15.48
CA ALA A 185 -2.36 -18.49 15.85
C ALA A 185 -1.01 -18.51 15.11
N LEU A 186 -1.02 -18.22 13.80
CA LEU A 186 0.19 -18.09 13.01
C LEU A 186 1.12 -17.01 13.58
N LEU A 187 0.63 -15.80 13.84
CA LEU A 187 1.49 -14.73 14.37
C LEU A 187 2.12 -15.09 15.72
N VAL A 188 1.38 -15.76 16.61
CA VAL A 188 1.91 -16.24 17.90
C VAL A 188 3.00 -17.29 17.68
N ASP A 189 2.74 -18.28 16.82
CA ASP A 189 3.69 -19.34 16.51
C ASP A 189 4.98 -18.79 15.86
N LEU A 190 4.85 -17.82 14.94
CA LEU A 190 6.00 -17.18 14.31
C LEU A 190 6.78 -16.30 15.29
N ALA A 191 6.11 -15.55 16.17
CA ALA A 191 6.77 -14.74 17.19
C ALA A 191 7.60 -15.61 18.15
N ALA A 192 7.04 -16.75 18.58
CA ALA A 192 7.76 -17.73 19.40
C ALA A 192 8.98 -18.30 18.66
N ALA A 193 8.81 -18.71 17.40
CA ALA A 193 9.93 -19.23 16.60
C ALA A 193 11.05 -18.19 16.39
N VAL A 194 10.71 -16.91 16.17
CA VAL A 194 11.72 -15.84 16.08
C VAL A 194 12.40 -15.62 17.44
N GLN A 195 11.66 -15.68 18.54
CA GLN A 195 12.21 -15.51 19.89
C GLN A 195 13.18 -16.65 20.25
N ASP A 196 12.84 -17.88 19.88
CA ASP A 196 13.63 -19.08 20.17
C ASP A 196 14.78 -19.30 19.16
N GLY A 197 14.85 -18.50 18.10
CA GLY A 197 15.83 -18.66 17.03
C GLY A 197 15.58 -19.90 16.15
N ASP A 198 14.37 -20.47 16.20
CA ASP A 198 14.04 -21.75 15.56
C ASP A 198 13.49 -21.55 14.14
N GLN A 199 14.41 -21.59 13.17
CA GLN A 199 14.08 -21.41 11.75
C GLN A 199 13.27 -22.58 11.17
N GLU A 200 13.44 -23.80 11.70
CA GLU A 200 12.70 -24.99 11.26
C GLU A 200 11.24 -24.88 11.70
N MET A 201 11.00 -24.54 12.97
CA MET A 201 9.67 -24.27 13.50
C MET A 201 8.98 -23.15 12.71
N PHE A 202 9.70 -22.06 12.40
CA PHE A 202 9.14 -20.98 11.58
C PHE A 202 8.66 -21.48 10.21
N ALA A 203 9.48 -22.27 9.51
CA ALA A 203 9.14 -22.82 8.19
C ALA A 203 7.97 -23.82 8.25
N ASP A 204 7.95 -24.70 9.26
CA ASP A 204 6.90 -25.70 9.44
C ASP A 204 5.53 -25.04 9.70
N LYS A 205 5.50 -24.00 10.52
CA LYS A 205 4.28 -23.25 10.83
C LYS A 205 3.73 -22.52 9.61
N LEU A 206 4.61 -21.92 8.80
CA LEU A 206 4.22 -21.34 7.52
C LEU A 206 3.67 -22.38 6.54
N PHE A 207 4.29 -23.55 6.45
CA PHE A 207 3.82 -24.63 5.60
C PHE A 207 2.43 -25.13 6.00
N GLN A 208 2.21 -25.36 7.30
CA GLN A 208 0.89 -25.75 7.83
C GLN A 208 -0.18 -24.69 7.55
N PHE A 209 0.16 -23.42 7.69
CA PHE A 209 -0.76 -22.34 7.35
C PHE A 209 -1.07 -22.30 5.86
N ASP A 210 -0.06 -22.39 4.98
CA ASP A 210 -0.22 -22.32 3.52
C ASP A 210 -1.08 -23.45 2.93
N GLN A 211 -1.10 -24.62 3.56
CA GLN A 211 -2.00 -25.71 3.16
C GLN A 211 -3.48 -25.33 3.31
N LEU A 212 -3.80 -24.52 4.31
CA LEU A 212 -5.16 -24.14 4.65
C LEU A 212 -5.53 -22.74 4.16
N SER A 213 -4.55 -21.86 3.98
CA SER A 213 -4.71 -20.45 3.66
C SER A 213 -3.49 -19.99 2.88
N LYS A 214 -3.64 -19.94 1.56
CA LYS A 214 -2.52 -19.69 0.64
C LYS A 214 -1.83 -18.35 0.93
N LEU A 215 -0.51 -18.40 1.05
CA LEU A 215 0.34 -17.23 1.19
C LEU A 215 0.48 -16.56 -0.18
N ASP A 216 0.05 -15.30 -0.27
CA ASP A 216 0.26 -14.50 -1.46
C ASP A 216 1.73 -14.03 -1.56
N LYS A 217 2.08 -13.41 -2.69
CA LYS A 217 3.42 -12.89 -2.94
C LYS A 217 3.88 -11.89 -1.87
N TRP A 218 2.97 -11.06 -1.35
CA TRP A 218 3.30 -10.04 -0.36
C TRP A 218 3.71 -10.69 0.97
N LYS A 219 2.90 -11.64 1.46
CA LYS A 219 3.17 -12.38 2.70
C LYS A 219 4.48 -13.15 2.60
N THR A 220 4.64 -13.92 1.52
CA THR A 220 5.87 -14.69 1.28
C THR A 220 7.11 -13.80 1.25
N THR A 221 7.05 -12.64 0.60
CA THR A 221 8.20 -11.73 0.52
C THR A 221 8.65 -11.25 1.90
N LEU A 222 7.71 -10.82 2.76
CA LEU A 222 8.05 -10.32 4.09
C LEU A 222 8.42 -11.42 5.08
N LEU A 223 7.70 -12.54 5.04
CA LEU A 223 8.00 -13.69 5.90
C LEU A 223 9.37 -14.29 5.60
N LEU A 224 9.83 -14.26 4.34
CA LEU A 224 11.21 -14.61 4.00
C LEU A 224 12.23 -13.63 4.61
N ARG A 225 11.94 -12.33 4.68
CA ARG A 225 12.81 -11.37 5.37
C ARG A 225 12.93 -11.71 6.86
N VAL A 226 11.81 -11.99 7.52
CA VAL A 226 11.81 -12.40 8.94
C VAL A 226 12.57 -13.71 9.14
N LYS A 227 12.39 -14.69 8.24
CA LYS A 227 13.10 -15.96 8.32
C LYS A 227 14.62 -15.78 8.23
N ASN A 228 15.08 -14.89 7.36
CA ASN A 228 16.51 -14.63 7.18
C ASN A 228 17.12 -13.90 8.39
N THR A 229 16.37 -13.06 9.11
CA THR A 229 16.89 -12.41 10.33
C THR A 229 17.13 -13.39 11.48
N ILE A 230 16.44 -14.54 11.49
CA ILE A 230 16.69 -15.61 12.46
C ILE A 230 18.06 -16.27 12.22
N GLU A 231 18.44 -16.44 10.95
CA GLU A 231 19.70 -17.07 10.53
C GLU A 231 20.90 -16.20 10.94
N GLU A 232 20.85 -14.89 10.67
CA GLU A 232 21.89 -13.94 11.06
C GLU A 232 22.09 -13.90 12.58
N GLY A 233 21.00 -13.99 13.35
CA GLY A 233 21.07 -14.04 14.82
C GLY A 233 21.65 -15.34 15.38
N GLY A 234 21.66 -16.44 14.62
CA GLY A 234 22.24 -17.72 15.05
C GLY A 234 23.75 -17.84 14.80
N GLU A 235 24.26 -17.13 13.79
CA GLU A 235 25.69 -17.12 13.44
C GLU A 235 26.55 -16.31 14.43
N ASP A 236 26.01 -15.25 15.04
CA ASP A 236 26.73 -14.42 16.03
C ASP A 236 26.96 -15.10 17.39
N PHE A 237 26.30 -16.24 17.66
CA PHE A 237 26.43 -17.02 18.90
C PHE A 237 27.15 -18.38 18.71
N SER A 238 27.66 -18.67 17.51
CA SER A 238 28.42 -19.90 17.17
C SER A 238 29.91 -19.63 17.02
#